data_AF-A0AAU5Q8L0-F1
#
_entry.id   AF-A0AAU5Q8L0-F1
#
_cell.length_a   1.000
_cell.length_b   1.000
_cell.length_c   1.000
_cell.angle_alpha   90.00
_cell.angle_beta   90.00
_cell.angle_gamma   90.00
#
_symmetry.space_group_name_H-M   'P 1'
#
loop_
_entity.id
_entity.type
_entity.pdbx_description
1 polymer ?
#
loop_
_entity_poly.entity_id
_entity_poly.type
_entity_poly.pdbx_seq_one_letter_code
_entity_poly.pdbx_strand_id
1 'polypeptide(L)'
;MTADQTGARVQEALDRLTGSGAQEAGEALVRELMAFYDEGLTALVKAVPARDLAPLLDAPAVAGLLVLHELHPEDVGARIDRALTTLAGSEIEFVGFQPDSGTLTLRRAASGCGCGSGATDVEDTIACHAPEVTEIVWRTAPALLQIGTRPPTSAEAR
;
A
#
# COMPACT_ATOMS: atom_id res chain seq x y z
N MET A 1 -11.24 0.81 -18.70
CA MET A 1 -10.34 1.92 -18.35
C MET A 1 -9.81 1.61 -16.96
N THR A 2 -8.50 1.46 -16.81
CA THR A 2 -7.89 1.16 -15.49
C THR A 2 -7.75 2.43 -14.65
N ALA A 3 -7.43 2.28 -13.36
CA ALA A 3 -7.12 3.41 -12.49
C ALA A 3 -5.95 4.25 -13.06
N ASP A 4 -4.87 3.59 -13.48
CA ASP A 4 -3.70 4.24 -14.08
C ASP A 4 -4.04 5.01 -15.36
N GLN A 5 -4.85 4.41 -16.24
CA GLN A 5 -5.32 5.08 -17.45
C GLN A 5 -6.17 6.31 -17.12
N THR A 6 -6.95 6.25 -16.04
CA THR A 6 -7.75 7.39 -15.57
C THR A 6 -6.84 8.48 -15.02
N GLY A 7 -5.87 8.11 -14.18
CA GLY A 7 -4.88 9.03 -13.61
C GLY A 7 -4.07 9.75 -14.68
N ALA A 8 -3.57 9.03 -15.68
CA ALA A 8 -2.83 9.63 -16.80
C ALA A 8 -3.69 10.67 -17.57
N ARG A 9 -4.97 10.35 -17.82
CA ARG A 9 -5.88 11.29 -18.49
C ARG A 9 -6.22 12.51 -17.65
N VAL A 10 -6.31 12.34 -16.32
CA VAL A 10 -6.48 13.45 -15.38
C VAL A 10 -5.24 14.35 -15.42
N GLN A 11 -4.04 13.77 -15.36
CA GLN A 11 -2.79 14.53 -15.46
C GLN A 11 -2.71 15.33 -16.77
N GLU A 12 -2.99 14.69 -17.91
CA GLU A 12 -3.02 15.38 -19.20
C GLU A 12 -4.04 16.54 -19.23
N ALA A 13 -5.18 16.40 -18.53
CA ALA A 13 -6.16 17.46 -18.42
C ALA A 13 -5.66 18.63 -17.56
N LEU A 14 -4.99 18.34 -16.45
CA LEU A 14 -4.35 19.34 -15.59
C LEU A 14 -3.25 20.09 -16.36
N ASP A 15 -2.40 19.38 -17.11
CA ASP A 15 -1.34 19.99 -17.93
C ASP A 15 -1.90 20.96 -18.97
N ARG A 16 -3.05 20.62 -19.60
CA ARG A 16 -3.74 21.52 -20.52
C ARG A 16 -4.32 22.75 -19.84
N LEU A 17 -4.83 22.62 -18.62
CA LEU A 17 -5.35 23.76 -17.84
C LEU A 17 -4.22 24.72 -17.48
N THR A 18 -3.05 24.19 -17.08
CA THR A 18 -1.85 24.98 -16.84
C THR A 18 -1.38 25.69 -18.11
N GLY A 19 -1.28 24.97 -19.24
CA GLY A 19 -0.83 25.54 -20.52
C GLY A 19 -1.78 26.58 -21.13
N SER A 20 -3.06 26.59 -20.74
CA SER A 20 -4.06 27.55 -21.22
C SER A 20 -4.26 28.76 -20.30
N GLY A 21 -3.58 28.82 -19.15
CA GLY A 21 -3.79 29.85 -18.13
C GLY A 21 -5.11 29.70 -17.35
N ALA A 22 -5.80 28.56 -17.50
CA ALA A 22 -7.06 28.26 -16.82
C ALA A 22 -6.86 27.45 -15.51
N GLN A 23 -5.62 27.40 -14.99
CA GLN A 23 -5.26 26.62 -13.81
C GLN A 23 -6.16 26.93 -12.61
N GLU A 24 -6.32 28.21 -12.27
CA GLU A 24 -7.12 28.62 -11.10
C GLU A 24 -8.59 28.20 -11.23
N ALA A 25 -9.18 28.37 -12.42
CA ALA A 25 -10.55 27.94 -12.69
C ALA A 25 -10.69 26.40 -12.62
N GLY A 26 -9.69 25.67 -13.10
CA GLY A 26 -9.62 24.22 -13.00
C GLY A 26 -9.51 23.73 -11.55
N GLU A 27 -8.62 24.33 -10.75
CA GLU A 27 -8.47 24.03 -9.33
C GLU A 27 -9.73 24.34 -8.54
N ALA A 28 -10.38 25.48 -8.81
CA ALA A 28 -11.66 25.83 -8.20
C ALA A 28 -12.74 24.79 -8.52
N LEU A 29 -12.85 24.38 -9.79
CA LEU A 29 -13.79 23.33 -10.19
C LEU A 29 -13.52 22.00 -9.46
N VAL A 30 -12.27 21.55 -9.41
CA VAL A 30 -11.92 20.31 -8.70
C VAL A 30 -12.27 20.41 -7.22
N ARG A 31 -12.00 21.55 -6.58
CA ARG A 31 -12.35 21.78 -5.17
C ARG A 31 -13.85 21.67 -4.92
N GLU A 32 -14.68 22.30 -5.75
CA GLU A 32 -16.14 22.22 -5.63
C GLU A 32 -16.66 20.79 -5.86
N LEU A 33 -16.11 20.08 -6.86
CA LEU A 33 -16.46 18.68 -7.11
C LEU A 33 -16.06 17.77 -5.93
N MET A 34 -14.86 17.95 -5.39
CA MET A 34 -14.40 17.18 -4.23
C MET A 34 -15.28 17.42 -3.00
N ALA A 35 -15.66 18.67 -2.72
CA ALA A 35 -16.58 18.99 -1.62
C ALA A 35 -17.97 18.37 -1.83
N PHE A 36 -18.51 18.44 -3.06
CA PHE A 36 -19.79 17.84 -3.39
C PHE A 36 -19.78 16.31 -3.26
N TYR A 37 -18.72 15.65 -3.73
CA TYR A 37 -18.58 14.20 -3.59
C TYR A 37 -18.37 13.78 -2.15
N ASP A 38 -17.61 14.54 -1.36
CA ASP A 38 -17.42 14.27 0.07
C ASP A 38 -18.74 14.24 0.84
N GLU A 39 -19.61 15.23 0.62
CA GLU A 39 -20.93 15.29 1.24
C GLU A 39 -21.80 14.06 0.86
N GLY A 40 -21.87 13.75 -0.44
CA GLY A 40 -22.66 12.64 -0.95
C GLY A 40 -22.14 11.27 -0.49
N LEU A 41 -20.83 11.05 -0.55
CA LEU A 41 -20.20 9.81 -0.12
C LEU A 41 -20.32 9.64 1.39
N THR A 42 -20.14 10.69 2.18
CA THR A 42 -20.34 10.66 3.63
C THR A 42 -21.75 10.18 3.98
N ALA A 43 -22.77 10.73 3.31
CA ALA A 43 -24.16 10.32 3.54
C ALA A 43 -24.39 8.85 3.15
N LEU A 44 -23.83 8.41 2.02
CA LEU A 44 -23.94 7.03 1.54
C LEU A 44 -23.26 6.04 2.49
N VAL A 45 -22.01 6.29 2.86
CA VAL A 45 -21.23 5.42 3.76
C VAL A 45 -21.91 5.29 5.11
N LYS A 46 -22.43 6.39 5.66
CA LYS A 46 -23.20 6.37 6.93
C LYS A 46 -24.49 5.55 6.85
N ALA A 47 -25.08 5.41 5.66
CA ALA A 47 -26.30 4.62 5.47
C ALA A 47 -26.03 3.11 5.28
N VAL A 48 -24.79 2.72 4.95
CA VAL A 48 -24.41 1.32 4.73
C VAL A 48 -23.85 0.70 6.02
N PRO A 49 -24.38 -0.44 6.51
CA PRO A 49 -23.81 -1.12 7.65
C PRO A 49 -22.36 -1.57 7.39
N ALA A 50 -21.47 -1.44 8.38
CA ALA A 50 -20.04 -1.77 8.23
C ALA A 50 -19.78 -3.19 7.69
N ARG A 51 -20.61 -4.18 8.09
CA ARG A 51 -20.53 -5.56 7.59
C ARG A 51 -20.76 -5.69 6.08
N ASP A 52 -21.57 -4.80 5.52
CA ASP A 52 -21.95 -4.79 4.11
C ASP A 52 -20.94 -3.95 3.30
N LEU A 53 -20.26 -3.00 3.96
CA LEU A 53 -19.15 -2.23 3.40
C LEU A 53 -17.84 -3.03 3.31
N ALA A 54 -17.55 -3.86 4.31
CA ALA A 54 -16.31 -4.65 4.39
C ALA A 54 -15.92 -5.42 3.11
N PRO A 55 -16.82 -6.18 2.43
CA PRO A 55 -16.47 -6.87 1.20
C PRO A 55 -16.24 -5.94 0.00
N LEU A 56 -16.75 -4.70 0.05
CA LEU A 56 -16.52 -3.71 -1.01
C LEU A 56 -15.09 -3.14 -0.96
N LEU A 57 -14.44 -3.20 0.21
CA LEU A 57 -13.06 -2.73 0.40
C LEU A 57 -12.04 -3.62 -0.32
N ASP A 58 -12.43 -4.81 -0.78
CA ASP A 58 -11.59 -5.67 -1.63
C ASP A 58 -11.45 -5.13 -3.05
N ALA A 59 -12.32 -4.19 -3.47
CA ALA A 59 -12.19 -3.50 -4.75
C ALA A 59 -11.27 -2.27 -4.58
N PRO A 60 -10.06 -2.25 -5.18
CA PRO A 60 -9.08 -1.17 -4.95
C PRO A 60 -9.61 0.22 -5.28
N ALA A 61 -10.46 0.34 -6.30
CA ALA A 61 -11.10 1.60 -6.67
C ALA A 61 -12.06 2.12 -5.59
N VAL A 62 -12.77 1.23 -4.89
CA VAL A 62 -13.67 1.61 -3.79
C VAL A 62 -12.86 1.98 -2.57
N ALA A 63 -11.88 1.16 -2.19
CA ALA A 63 -10.99 1.45 -1.07
C ALA A 63 -10.27 2.79 -1.28
N GLY A 64 -9.66 3.00 -2.45
CA GLY A 64 -8.96 4.23 -2.80
C GLY A 64 -9.86 5.47 -2.80
N LEU A 65 -11.11 5.35 -3.28
CA LEU A 65 -12.08 6.45 -3.21
C LEU A 65 -12.39 6.82 -1.76
N LEU A 66 -12.62 5.84 -0.89
CA LEU A 66 -12.90 6.10 0.52
C LEU A 66 -11.68 6.68 1.25
N VAL A 67 -10.46 6.26 0.90
CA VAL A 67 -9.24 6.87 1.43
C VAL A 67 -9.10 8.32 0.98
N LEU A 68 -9.30 8.60 -0.31
CA LEU A 68 -9.22 9.96 -0.87
C LEU A 68 -10.19 10.94 -0.18
N HIS A 69 -11.34 10.45 0.27
CA HIS A 69 -12.36 11.23 0.98
C HIS A 69 -12.29 11.10 2.51
N GLU A 70 -11.26 10.46 3.08
CA GLU A 70 -11.14 10.26 4.54
C GLU A 70 -12.32 9.48 5.18
N LEU A 71 -13.01 8.65 4.38
CA LEU A 71 -14.18 7.85 4.77
C LEU A 71 -13.88 6.36 4.93
N HIS A 72 -12.61 5.96 4.79
CA HIS A 72 -12.23 4.56 4.92
C HIS A 72 -12.46 4.06 6.36
N PRO A 73 -13.20 2.95 6.57
CA PRO A 73 -13.53 2.48 7.91
C PRO A 73 -12.35 1.84 8.66
N GLU A 74 -11.33 1.41 7.91
CA GLU A 74 -10.09 0.85 8.44
C GLU A 74 -9.02 1.93 8.58
N ASP A 75 -8.27 1.88 9.68
CA ASP A 75 -7.08 2.70 9.88
C ASP A 75 -5.94 2.31 8.92
N VAL A 76 -4.89 3.13 8.89
CA VAL A 76 -3.75 2.94 7.99
C VAL A 76 -3.10 1.56 8.17
N GLY A 77 -2.98 1.07 9.41
CA GLY A 77 -2.36 -0.22 9.70
C GLY A 77 -3.17 -1.39 9.15
N ALA A 78 -4.48 -1.40 9.38
CA ALA A 78 -5.38 -2.41 8.83
C ALA A 78 -5.42 -2.38 7.29
N ARG A 79 -5.32 -1.20 6.67
CA ARG A 79 -5.20 -1.09 5.20
C ARG A 79 -3.89 -1.65 4.68
N ILE A 80 -2.77 -1.40 5.37
CA ILE A 80 -1.47 -1.99 5.05
C ILE A 80 -1.54 -3.52 5.16
N ASP A 81 -2.11 -4.06 6.23
CA ASP A 81 -2.28 -5.50 6.40
C ASP A 81 -3.15 -6.13 5.30
N ARG A 82 -4.24 -5.45 4.92
CA ARG A 82 -5.09 -5.85 3.79
C ARG A 82 -4.30 -5.89 2.49
N ALA A 83 -3.51 -4.85 2.21
CA ALA A 83 -2.64 -4.79 1.04
C ALA A 83 -1.62 -5.93 1.02
N LEU A 84 -0.95 -6.19 2.14
CA LEU A 84 0.01 -7.30 2.28
C LEU A 84 -0.66 -8.66 2.10
N THR A 85 -1.91 -8.82 2.52
CA THR A 85 -2.68 -10.06 2.31
C THR A 85 -2.91 -10.34 0.83
N THR A 86 -3.06 -9.31 -0.02
CA THR A 86 -3.17 -9.49 -1.48
C THR A 86 -1.88 -9.99 -2.13
N LEU A 87 -0.74 -9.81 -1.44
CA LEU A 87 0.60 -10.24 -1.87
C LEU A 87 0.96 -11.64 -1.35
N ALA A 88 -0.01 -12.41 -0.85
CA ALA A 88 0.19 -13.74 -0.27
C ALA A 88 1.08 -14.64 -1.15
N GLY A 89 2.23 -15.04 -0.59
CA GLY A 89 3.30 -15.78 -1.30
C GLY A 89 4.66 -15.07 -1.24
N SER A 90 4.64 -13.76 -1.00
CA SER A 90 5.83 -13.00 -0.62
C SER A 90 6.05 -13.13 0.89
N GLU A 91 7.23 -13.56 1.34
CA GLU A 91 7.56 -13.70 2.75
C GLU A 91 7.74 -12.33 3.43
N ILE A 92 6.73 -11.45 3.36
CA ILE A 92 6.76 -10.07 3.84
C ILE A 92 5.95 -9.99 5.14
N GLU A 93 6.56 -9.45 6.18
CA GLU A 93 5.92 -9.19 7.47
C GLU A 93 5.88 -7.68 7.73
N PHE A 94 4.72 -7.20 8.18
CA PHE A 94 4.56 -5.85 8.72
C PHE A 94 5.29 -5.71 10.05
N VAL A 95 6.25 -4.77 10.13
CA VAL A 95 6.99 -4.49 11.37
C VAL A 95 6.43 -3.26 12.10
N GLY A 96 6.02 -2.24 11.34
CA GLY A 96 5.42 -1.03 11.90
C GLY A 96 5.33 0.10 10.89
N PHE A 97 4.46 1.06 11.17
CA PHE A 97 4.27 2.28 10.40
C PHE A 97 4.46 3.49 11.30
N GLN A 98 5.15 4.52 10.81
CA GLN A 98 5.36 5.79 11.50
C GLN A 98 4.54 6.89 10.82
N PRO A 99 3.41 7.32 11.38
CA PRO A 99 2.50 8.28 10.74
C PRO A 99 3.16 9.64 10.44
N ASP A 100 4.01 10.13 11.34
CA ASP A 100 4.63 11.45 11.20
C ASP A 100 5.60 11.55 10.01
N SER A 101 6.28 10.45 9.66
CA SER A 101 7.22 10.40 8.54
C SER A 101 6.67 9.70 7.30
N GLY A 102 5.55 8.97 7.42
CA GLY A 102 5.02 8.11 6.37
C GLY A 102 5.87 6.85 6.12
N THR A 103 6.77 6.50 7.04
CA THR A 103 7.71 5.39 6.85
C THR A 103 7.09 4.06 7.28
N LEU A 104 6.95 3.14 6.32
CA LEU A 104 6.55 1.76 6.53
C LEU A 104 7.78 0.86 6.67
N THR A 105 7.90 0.14 7.78
CA THR A 105 8.93 -0.88 7.96
C THR A 105 8.36 -2.27 7.66
N LEU A 106 8.98 -2.95 6.70
CA LEU A 106 8.66 -4.33 6.35
C LEU A 106 9.86 -5.24 6.62
N ARG A 107 9.61 -6.50 6.94
CA ARG A 107 10.65 -7.53 7.04
C ARG A 107 10.41 -8.58 5.98
N ARG A 108 11.48 -8.99 5.28
CA ARG A 108 11.43 -10.13 4.36
C ARG A 108 12.03 -11.35 5.04
N ALA A 109 11.35 -12.50 5.03
CA ALA A 109 11.97 -13.74 5.50
C ALA A 109 13.05 -14.18 4.48
N ALA A 110 14.05 -14.89 4.99
CA ALA A 110 15.19 -15.30 4.19
C ALA A 110 14.86 -16.58 3.41
N SER A 111 14.18 -16.47 2.28
CA SER A 111 14.09 -17.56 1.31
C SER A 111 15.46 -17.76 0.67
N GLY A 112 16.07 -18.93 0.87
CA GLY A 112 17.32 -19.32 0.23
C GLY A 112 17.22 -19.27 -1.30
N CYS A 113 18.32 -18.85 -1.91
CA CYS A 113 18.56 -18.75 -3.36
C CYS A 113 17.84 -17.59 -4.07
N GLY A 114 18.64 -16.58 -4.45
CA GLY A 114 18.22 -15.51 -5.32
C GLY A 114 17.83 -16.02 -6.70
N CYS A 115 16.53 -16.01 -6.98
CA CYS A 115 15.96 -16.02 -8.32
C CYS A 115 14.77 -15.08 -8.29
N GLY A 116 14.96 -13.86 -8.78
CA GLY A 116 13.87 -12.92 -8.99
C GLY A 116 12.95 -13.42 -10.09
N SER A 117 11.66 -13.55 -9.79
CA SER A 117 10.58 -13.47 -10.78
C SER A 117 9.24 -13.51 -10.05
N GLY A 118 8.49 -12.41 -10.11
CA GLY A 118 7.13 -12.32 -9.61
C GLY A 118 6.88 -11.31 -8.50
N ALA A 119 7.74 -10.30 -8.30
CA ALA A 119 7.39 -9.17 -7.46
C ALA A 119 6.28 -8.37 -8.16
N THR A 120 5.03 -8.63 -7.82
CA THR A 120 4.04 -7.55 -7.78
C THR A 120 4.68 -6.42 -6.98
N ASP A 121 4.75 -5.22 -7.55
CA ASP A 121 5.45 -4.11 -6.90
C ASP A 121 4.76 -3.85 -5.56
N VAL A 122 5.49 -4.11 -4.47
CA VAL A 122 4.96 -4.00 -3.10
C VAL A 122 4.59 -2.54 -2.88
N GLU A 123 5.43 -1.66 -3.39
CA GLU A 123 5.29 -0.23 -3.48
C GLU A 123 3.96 0.16 -4.14
N ASP A 124 3.66 -0.32 -5.35
CA ASP A 124 2.40 0.03 -6.05
C ASP A 124 1.17 -0.49 -5.29
N THR A 125 1.28 -1.70 -4.74
CA THR A 125 0.18 -2.32 -3.98
C THR A 125 -0.09 -1.53 -2.70
N ILE A 126 0.96 -1.18 -1.96
CA ILE A 126 0.84 -0.35 -0.76
C ILE A 126 0.32 1.04 -1.12
N ALA A 127 0.82 1.68 -2.18
CA ALA A 127 0.35 3.00 -2.61
C ALA A 127 -1.15 3.02 -2.94
N CYS A 128 -1.69 1.92 -3.46
CA CYS A 128 -3.12 1.79 -3.75
C CYS A 128 -4.01 1.71 -2.49
N HIS A 129 -3.49 1.19 -1.39
CA HIS A 129 -4.26 0.94 -0.16
C HIS A 129 -3.94 1.91 0.98
N ALA A 130 -2.72 2.42 1.03
CA ALA A 130 -2.18 3.29 2.07
C ALA A 130 -1.28 4.38 1.44
N PRO A 131 -1.87 5.36 0.73
CA PRO A 131 -1.15 6.47 0.10
C PRO A 131 -0.39 7.36 1.10
N GLU A 132 -0.66 7.24 2.40
CA GLU A 132 0.11 7.88 3.47
C GLU A 132 1.51 7.28 3.64
N VAL A 133 1.77 6.10 3.07
CA VAL A 133 3.09 5.50 3.04
C VAL A 133 3.91 6.17 1.93
N THR A 134 4.89 6.96 2.33
CA THR A 134 5.77 7.70 1.42
C THR A 134 7.13 7.01 1.23
N GLU A 135 7.51 6.14 2.17
CA GLU A 135 8.78 5.42 2.15
C GLU A 135 8.61 4.01 2.73
N ILE A 136 9.22 3.01 2.07
CA ILE A 136 9.28 1.63 2.54
C ILE A 136 10.72 1.27 2.93
N VAL A 137 10.93 0.91 4.19
CA VAL A 137 12.21 0.46 4.74
C VAL A 137 12.18 -1.04 4.99
N TRP A 138 13.14 -1.75 4.40
CA TRP A 138 13.27 -3.19 4.54
C TRP A 138 14.24 -3.56 5.67
N ARG A 139 13.77 -4.37 6.63
CA ARG A 139 14.62 -5.04 7.62
C ARG A 139 14.99 -6.43 7.11
N THR A 140 16.29 -6.69 7.02
CA THR A 140 16.83 -8.03 6.79
C THR A 140 16.86 -8.79 8.12
N ALA A 141 16.34 -10.01 8.15
CA ALA A 141 16.54 -10.90 9.30
C ALA A 141 18.04 -11.20 9.45
N PRO A 142 18.60 -11.26 10.68
CA PRO A 142 19.99 -11.65 10.88
C PRO A 142 20.20 -13.07 10.35
N ALA A 143 21.26 -13.27 9.56
CA ALA A 143 21.63 -14.60 9.08
C ALA A 143 21.89 -15.51 10.28
N LEU A 144 21.14 -16.61 10.39
CA LEU A 144 21.37 -17.61 11.43
C LEU A 144 22.75 -18.24 11.19
N LEU A 145 23.74 -17.86 12.01
CA LEU A 145 25.04 -18.49 12.00
C LEU A 145 24.87 -19.94 12.48
N GLN A 146 24.89 -20.90 11.56
CA GLN A 146 24.93 -22.31 11.91
C GLN A 146 26.26 -22.62 12.59
N ILE A 147 26.25 -22.70 13.91
CA ILE A 147 27.40 -23.21 14.67
C ILE A 147 27.43 -24.72 14.44
N GLY A 148 28.24 -25.16 13.48
CA GLY A 148 28.48 -26.58 13.22
C GLY A 148 29.11 -27.25 14.45
N THR A 149 28.57 -28.40 14.84
CA THR A 149 29.15 -29.22 15.91
C THR A 149 30.51 -29.78 15.47
N ARG A 150 31.53 -29.57 16.30
CA ARG A 150 32.91 -30.06 16.13
C ARG A 150 32.92 -31.57 15.82
N PRO A 151 33.62 -32.04 14.76
CA PRO A 151 33.75 -33.47 14.49
C PRO A 151 34.45 -34.19 15.65
N PRO A 152 34.04 -35.42 16.01
CA PRO A 152 34.73 -36.20 17.03
C PRO A 152 36.14 -36.55 16.53
N THR A 153 37.16 -36.13 17.28
CA THR A 153 38.55 -36.56 17.07
C THR A 153 38.64 -38.05 17.32
N SER A 154 38.99 -38.82 16.28
CA SER A 154 39.31 -40.24 16.37
C SER A 154 40.46 -40.45 17.36
N ALA A 155 40.20 -41.11 18.48
CA ALA A 155 41.26 -41.58 19.36
C ALA A 155 42.00 -42.72 18.66
N GLU A 156 43.28 -42.51 18.35
CA GLU A 156 44.16 -43.56 17.84
C GLU A 156 44.22 -44.72 18.85
N ALA A 157 43.73 -45.88 18.43
CA ALA A 157 43.90 -47.13 19.16
C ALA A 157 45.36 -47.58 19.01
N ARG A 158 45.92 -47.93 20.15
CA ARG A 158 47.31 -48.31 20.41
C ARG A 158 47.71 -49.64 19.76
#